data_AF-A0A965KZH0-F1
#
_entry.id   AF-A0A965KZH0-F1
#
_cell.length_a   1.000
_cell.length_b   1.000
_cell.length_c   1.000
_cell.angle_alpha   90.00
_cell.angle_beta   90.00
_cell.angle_gamma   90.00
#
_symmetry.space_group_name_H-M   'P 1'
#
loop_
_entity.id
_entity.type
_entity.pdbx_description
1 polymer ?
#
loop_
_entity_poly.entity_id
_entity_poly.type
_entity_poly.pdbx_seq_one_letter_code
_entity_poly.pdbx_strand_id
1 'polypeptide(L)'
;MTESNPSSTKPYLIRAIHEWCSDNGFTPYLAVSVNAQVQVPREHVRNGEIVLNVSALATDKLMIANDVISFQARFSGRAHEIMVPIENVVAIYAKETGKAMAWPLR
;
A
#
# COMPACT_ATOMS: atom_id res chain seq x y z
N MET A 1 -10.95 -24.17 -24.83
CA MET A 1 -11.00 -23.29 -23.65
C MET A 1 -9.67 -22.58 -23.58
N THR A 2 -9.61 -21.30 -23.92
CA THR A 2 -8.39 -20.50 -23.73
C THR A 2 -8.19 -20.32 -22.23
N GLU A 3 -7.07 -20.80 -21.68
CA GLU A 3 -6.72 -20.55 -20.28
C GLU A 3 -6.61 -19.04 -20.06
N SER A 4 -7.60 -18.45 -19.41
CA SER A 4 -7.46 -17.11 -18.84
C SER A 4 -6.55 -17.23 -17.64
N ASN A 5 -5.34 -16.69 -17.73
CA ASN A 5 -4.43 -16.62 -16.59
C ASN A 5 -5.16 -15.86 -15.45
N PRO A 6 -5.31 -16.43 -14.24
CA PRO A 6 -6.04 -15.77 -13.18
C PRO A 6 -5.36 -14.46 -12.79
N SER A 7 -6.16 -13.48 -12.34
CA SER A 7 -5.64 -12.22 -11.84
C SER A 7 -4.75 -12.43 -10.60
N SER A 8 -3.85 -11.48 -10.34
CA SER A 8 -2.92 -11.56 -9.21
C SER A 8 -3.66 -11.69 -7.87
N THR A 9 -3.16 -12.54 -6.97
CA THR A 9 -3.68 -12.68 -5.60
C THR A 9 -3.21 -11.54 -4.68
N LYS A 10 -2.21 -10.77 -5.10
CA LYS A 10 -1.59 -9.67 -4.35
C LYS A 10 -2.59 -8.67 -3.72
N PRO A 11 -3.56 -8.07 -4.44
CA PRO A 11 -4.48 -7.10 -3.83
C PRO A 11 -5.40 -7.74 -2.77
N TYR A 12 -5.74 -9.01 -2.91
CA TYR A 12 -6.55 -9.75 -1.93
C TYR A 12 -5.78 -9.98 -0.64
N LEU A 13 -4.51 -10.40 -0.76
CA LEU A 13 -3.63 -10.56 0.39
C LEU A 13 -3.32 -9.23 1.07
N ILE A 14 -3.21 -8.13 0.32
CA ILE A 14 -3.07 -6.79 0.91
C ILE A 14 -4.27 -6.45 1.79
N ARG A 15 -5.49 -6.66 1.30
CA ARG A 15 -6.72 -6.45 2.08
C ARG A 15 -6.73 -7.33 3.34
N ALA A 16 -6.40 -8.61 3.21
CA ALA A 16 -6.39 -9.54 4.34
C ALA A 16 -5.40 -9.12 5.45
N ILE A 17 -4.18 -8.71 5.09
CA ILE A 17 -3.19 -8.24 6.07
C ILE A 17 -3.59 -6.89 6.66
N HIS A 18 -4.18 -6.00 5.86
CA HIS A 18 -4.70 -4.71 6.33
C HIS A 18 -5.80 -4.92 7.38
N GLU A 19 -6.80 -5.74 7.08
CA GLU A 19 -7.90 -6.10 7.99
C GLU A 19 -7.38 -6.76 9.27
N TRP A 20 -6.47 -7.74 9.13
CA TRP A 20 -5.83 -8.37 10.27
C TRP A 20 -5.08 -7.37 11.15
N CYS A 21 -4.38 -6.38 10.57
CA CYS A 21 -3.75 -5.32 11.36
C CYS A 21 -4.79 -4.52 12.14
N SER A 22 -5.87 -4.10 11.47
CA SER A 22 -6.95 -3.32 12.10
C SER A 22 -7.61 -4.07 13.25
N ASP A 23 -7.95 -5.34 13.07
CA ASP A 23 -8.60 -6.17 14.10
C ASP A 23 -7.73 -6.34 15.36
N ASN A 24 -6.41 -6.35 15.18
CA ASN A 24 -5.45 -6.50 16.28
C ASN A 24 -4.97 -5.16 16.85
N GLY A 25 -5.51 -4.03 16.38
CA GLY A 25 -5.08 -2.69 16.82
C GLY A 25 -3.65 -2.32 16.37
N PHE A 26 -3.13 -2.97 15.33
CA PHE A 26 -1.83 -2.65 14.72
C PHE A 26 -1.96 -1.59 13.64
N THR A 27 -0.83 -0.94 13.33
CA THR A 27 -0.76 0.07 12.29
C THR A 27 -0.28 -0.55 10.98
N PRO A 28 -1.15 -0.71 9.96
CA PRO A 28 -0.74 -1.25 8.66
C PRO A 28 0.10 -0.24 7.87
N TYR A 29 1.32 -0.64 7.51
CA TYR A 29 2.26 0.13 6.69
C TYR A 29 2.46 -0.55 5.33
N LEU A 30 2.41 0.23 4.25
CA LEU A 30 2.76 -0.19 2.90
C LEU A 30 4.18 0.29 2.56
N ALA A 31 5.06 -0.63 2.18
CA ALA A 31 6.30 -0.30 1.49
C ALA A 31 6.03 -0.28 -0.02
N VAL A 32 6.44 0.80 -0.68
CA VAL A 32 6.14 1.06 -2.09
C VAL A 32 7.40 1.44 -2.85
N SER A 33 7.63 0.78 -3.99
CA SER A 33 8.65 1.18 -4.96
C SER A 33 8.08 2.25 -5.87
N VAL A 34 8.74 3.39 -5.95
CA VAL A 34 8.23 4.60 -6.58
C VAL A 34 8.83 4.78 -7.98
N ASN A 35 8.00 4.58 -9.00
CA ASN A 35 8.31 4.88 -10.40
C ASN A 35 7.44 6.06 -10.90
N ALA A 36 7.31 6.25 -12.21
CA ALA A 36 6.49 7.32 -12.80
C ALA A 36 4.96 7.14 -12.62
N GLN A 37 4.48 5.92 -12.38
CA GLN A 37 3.06 5.60 -12.22
C GLN A 37 2.56 5.78 -10.78
N VAL A 38 3.48 5.93 -9.82
CA VAL A 38 3.14 6.16 -8.40
C VAL A 38 2.97 7.66 -8.15
N GLN A 39 1.81 8.04 -7.63
CA GLN A 39 1.50 9.40 -7.19
C GLN A 39 1.66 9.50 -5.67
N VAL A 40 2.76 10.12 -5.25
CA VAL A 40 3.09 10.44 -3.86
C VAL A 40 3.86 11.76 -3.80
N PRO A 41 3.90 12.46 -2.65
CA PRO A 41 4.82 13.56 -2.41
C PRO A 41 6.28 13.13 -2.59
N ARG A 42 6.92 13.57 -3.68
CA ARG A 42 8.25 13.08 -4.09
C ARG A 42 9.35 13.44 -3.10
N GLU A 43 9.17 14.52 -2.35
CA GLU A 43 10.06 14.97 -1.28
C GLU A 43 10.16 13.99 -0.10
N HIS A 44 9.20 13.08 0.05
CA HIS A 44 9.19 12.03 1.07
C HIS A 44 9.75 10.68 0.56
N VAL A 45 10.09 10.58 -0.73
CA VAL A 45 10.69 9.39 -1.33
C VAL A 45 12.17 9.31 -0.99
N ARG A 46 12.66 8.12 -0.61
CA ARG A 46 14.06 7.86 -0.27
C ARG A 46 14.52 6.60 -0.99
N ASN A 47 15.62 6.70 -1.73
CA ASN A 47 16.18 5.59 -2.52
C ASN A 47 15.17 4.92 -3.46
N GLY A 48 14.25 5.71 -4.03
CA GLY A 48 13.21 5.18 -4.92
C GLY A 48 12.06 4.48 -4.18
N GLU A 49 11.98 4.57 -2.85
CA GLU A 49 10.94 3.95 -2.04
C GLU A 49 10.22 4.95 -1.13
N ILE A 50 9.01 4.58 -0.72
CA ILE A 50 8.24 5.29 0.30
C ILE A 50 7.48 4.28 1.17
N VAL A 51 7.38 4.60 2.46
CA VAL A 51 6.54 3.86 3.40
C VAL A 51 5.31 4.70 3.73
N LEU A 52 4.13 4.12 3.55
CA LEU A 52 2.85 4.79 3.72
C LEU A 52 2.07 4.15 4.87
N ASN A 53 1.63 4.96 5.82
CA ASN A 53 0.69 4.53 6.85
C ASN A 53 -0.73 4.47 6.25
N VAL A 54 -1.30 3.26 6.16
CA VAL A 54 -2.65 3.04 5.62
C VAL A 54 -3.66 2.64 6.69
N SER A 55 -3.41 3.02 7.95
CA SER A 55 -4.41 2.90 9.02
C SER A 55 -5.59 3.87 8.79
N ALA A 56 -6.74 3.53 9.36
CA ALA A 56 -7.94 4.38 9.31
C ALA A 56 -7.72 5.79 9.90
N LEU A 57 -6.77 5.95 10.84
CA LEU A 57 -6.45 7.25 11.44
C LEU A 57 -5.53 8.11 10.59
N ALA A 58 -4.79 7.51 9.66
CA ALA A 58 -3.80 8.21 8.83
C ALA A 58 -4.31 8.49 7.41
N THR A 59 -5.46 7.94 7.05
CA THR A 59 -6.01 7.99 5.69
C THR A 59 -7.46 8.45 5.69
N ASP A 60 -7.86 9.13 4.62
CA ASP A 60 -9.25 9.37 4.27
C ASP A 60 -9.56 8.72 2.92
N LYS A 61 -10.78 8.20 2.76
CA LYS A 61 -11.26 7.51 1.55
C LYS A 61 -10.31 6.42 1.04
N LEU A 62 -9.78 5.61 1.95
CA LEU A 62 -8.92 4.47 1.59
C LEU A 62 -9.69 3.47 0.72
N MET A 63 -9.14 3.20 -0.46
CA MET A 63 -9.60 2.16 -1.38
C MET A 63 -8.43 1.26 -1.73
N ILE A 64 -8.57 -0.04 -1.46
CA ILE A 64 -7.62 -1.08 -1.85
C ILE A 64 -8.29 -1.89 -2.96
N ALA A 65 -8.25 -1.39 -4.19
CA ALA A 65 -8.83 -2.05 -5.36
C ALA A 65 -7.88 -3.15 -5.90
N ASN A 66 -8.30 -3.83 -6.98
CA ASN A 66 -7.48 -4.88 -7.58
C ASN A 66 -6.28 -4.37 -8.38
N ASP A 67 -6.35 -3.14 -8.89
CA ASP A 67 -5.32 -2.58 -9.76
C ASP A 67 -4.52 -1.47 -9.06
N VAL A 68 -5.20 -0.70 -8.18
CA VAL A 68 -4.65 0.50 -7.54
C VAL A 68 -5.13 0.60 -6.09
N ILE A 69 -4.23 1.08 -5.22
CA ILE A 69 -4.55 1.59 -3.89
C ILE A 69 -4.58 3.10 -3.95
N SER A 70 -5.64 3.72 -3.46
CA SER A 70 -5.78 5.17 -3.40
C SER A 70 -6.33 5.65 -2.07
N PHE A 71 -5.86 6.81 -1.61
CA PHE A 71 -6.36 7.46 -0.39
C PHE A 71 -5.89 8.91 -0.34
N GLN A 72 -6.46 9.68 0.58
CA GLN A 72 -5.93 11.00 0.96
C GLN A 72 -5.17 10.89 2.28
N ALA A 73 -4.02 11.54 2.38
CA ALA A 73 -3.22 11.58 3.60
C ALA A 73 -2.51 12.92 3.76
N ARG A 74 -2.06 13.21 4.98
CA ARG A 74 -1.34 14.46 5.28
C ARG A 74 0.16 14.22 5.39
N PHE A 75 0.93 14.97 4.62
CA PHE A 75 2.38 15.02 4.68
C PHE A 75 2.81 16.42 5.10
N SER A 76 3.58 16.55 6.18
CA SER A 76 3.98 17.85 6.74
C SER A 76 2.79 18.81 6.93
N GLY A 77 1.64 18.27 7.34
CA GLY A 77 0.40 19.02 7.54
C GLY A 77 -0.36 19.40 6.27
N ARG A 78 0.10 19.07 5.06
CA ARG A 78 -0.61 19.32 3.79
C ARG A 78 -1.30 18.05 3.30
N ALA A 79 -2.54 18.16 2.81
CA ALA A 79 -3.27 17.02 2.26
C ALA A 79 -2.78 16.69 0.84
N HIS A 80 -2.61 15.40 0.57
CA HIS A 80 -2.22 14.86 -0.72
C HIS A 80 -3.10 13.68 -1.09
N GLU A 81 -3.42 13.57 -2.37
CA GLU A 81 -3.98 12.36 -2.95
C GLU A 81 -2.84 11.42 -3.31
N ILE A 82 -2.96 10.18 -2.83
CA ILE A 82 -1.99 9.11 -3.00
C ILE A 82 -2.59 8.06 -3.92
N MET A 83 -1.82 7.62 -4.91
CA MET A 83 -2.18 6.55 -5.82
C MET A 83 -0.99 5.60 -6.02
N VAL A 84 -1.20 4.32 -5.76
CA VAL A 84 -0.18 3.28 -5.83
C VAL A 84 -0.72 2.10 -6.64
N PRO A 85 -0.22 1.85 -7.86
CA PRO A 85 -0.50 0.61 -8.57
C PRO A 85 -0.09 -0.60 -7.74
N ILE A 86 -0.85 -1.69 -7.81
CA ILE A 86 -0.61 -2.90 -7.01
C ILE A 86 0.75 -3.53 -7.33
N GLU A 87 1.25 -3.38 -8.56
CA GLU A 87 2.58 -3.82 -8.96
C GLU A 87 3.70 -3.16 -8.14
N ASN A 88 3.53 -1.89 -7.75
CA ASN A 88 4.51 -1.10 -6.99
C ASN A 88 4.54 -1.40 -5.49
N VAL A 89 3.59 -2.17 -4.95
CA VAL A 89 3.58 -2.54 -3.52
C VAL A 89 4.67 -3.58 -3.25
N VAL A 90 5.66 -3.23 -2.44
CA VAL A 90 6.74 -4.16 -2.05
C VAL A 90 6.29 -5.04 -0.89
N ALA A 91 5.62 -4.44 0.10
CA ALA A 91 5.12 -5.15 1.26
C ALA A 91 3.93 -4.44 1.91
N ILE A 92 3.11 -5.20 2.63
CA ILE A 92 2.16 -4.74 3.64
C ILE A 92 2.54 -5.40 4.96
N TYR A 93 2.60 -4.63 6.05
CA TYR A 93 3.02 -5.15 7.35
C TYR A 93 2.47 -4.36 8.52
N ALA A 94 2.38 -5.02 9.68
CA ALA A 94 2.11 -4.35 10.94
C ALA A 94 3.38 -3.64 11.43
N LYS A 95 3.32 -2.31 11.61
CA LYS A 95 4.45 -1.50 12.09
C LYS A 95 5.05 -2.03 13.39
N GLU A 96 4.20 -2.50 14.31
CA GLU A 96 4.55 -2.88 15.68
C GLU A 96 5.28 -4.22 15.75
N THR A 97 4.92 -5.17 14.88
CA THR A 97 5.42 -6.54 14.96
C THR A 97 6.33 -6.94 13.80
N GLY A 98 6.33 -6.16 12.71
CA GLY A 98 7.02 -6.50 11.47
C GLY A 98 6.42 -7.69 10.72
N LYS A 99 5.33 -8.31 11.20
CA LYS A 99 4.63 -9.38 10.49
C LYS A 99 4.09 -8.83 9.17
N ALA A 100 4.47 -9.48 8.08
CA ALA A 100 4.36 -8.93 6.74
C ALA A 100 3.93 -9.97 5.72
N MET A 101 3.41 -9.47 4.60
CA MET A 101 3.50 -10.12 3.30
C MET A 101 4.37 -9.25 2.41
N ALA A 102 5.37 -9.84 1.76
CA ALA A 102 6.28 -9.15 0.86
C ALA A 102 6.32 -9.85 -0.50
N TRP A 103 6.46 -9.06 -1.56
CA TRP A 103 6.60 -9.55 -2.92
C TRP A 103 7.96 -9.14 -3.47
N PRO A 104 8.68 -10.04 -4.16
CA PRO A 104 9.93 -9.68 -4.81
C PRO A 104 9.70 -8.52 -5.79
N LEU A 105 10.59 -7.53 -5.76
CA LEU A 105 10.70 -6.58 -6.87
C LEU A 105 11.08 -7.37 -8.12
N ARG A 106 10.38 -7.12 -9.22
CA ARG A 106 10.73 -7.68 -10.53
C ARG A 106 11.80 -6.85 -11.21
#